data_AF-A0A5J4V4K6-F1
#
_entry.id   AF-A0A5J4V4K6-F1
#
_cell.length_a   1.000
_cell.length_b   1.000
_cell.length_c   1.000
_cell.angle_alpha   90.00
_cell.angle_beta   90.00
_cell.angle_gamma   90.00
#
_symmetry.space_group_name_H-M   'P 1'
#
loop_
_entity.id
_entity.type
_entity.pdbx_description
1 polymer ?
#
loop_
_entity_poly.entity_id
_entity_poly.type
_entity_poly.pdbx_seq_one_letter_code
_entity_poly.pdbx_strand_id
1 'polypeptide(L)'
;MVFTMEKETLRFDETTFFTKQSDSNGIGNIPQLATAIRSSDKNIQIPALKSLLNIVVNVPESVEALYENDVVSVLNKYIGGAQEGEIYVLSSTILHVIGVRSKVEDASVRAGAATESLIRIIHSSNEKESKSGSKALCELVEENSQIRNSLLSTGFAQVVLHTLTSNTQIETKSSSSSSSSPENPTPIFIKIGLLNVILKLSEEEKGLESLIVLIPVLEELKLNGENQLKSKAKNLLLILSQIKGINSQNSNSNSNSKEKDQKIQQMEESNKCKDEELRIKDQELLKMKNERDKEKQRAEQAEQRKEEEIKLLKAENDSLKKDIEKLKTKQGIQQKESNPIQDYPIQIINNDPPEIIFSDVDGAMKKISKKNNNNTSVSLTQILENGIWQMEAEFSNSDNVAAIGIVRDTYNIPAKAHPCDTPHCQHMVSYGMSGFRFGDGAVYYKENGTEGNIAYKDNQKIKAEYDSEKGTVIFSVDGVQQPVYVRGINEKVRFIIYICYPQASCTIRSLKKLIAPTTKHVANEIAVQW
;
A
#
# COMPACT_ATOMS: atom_id res chain seq x y z
N MET A 1 -43.15 41.18 -11.30
CA MET A 1 -43.16 40.61 -9.94
C MET A 1 -42.05 39.57 -9.91
N VAL A 2 -40.98 39.86 -9.17
CA VAL A 2 -39.73 39.10 -9.15
C VAL A 2 -39.98 37.79 -8.40
N PHE A 3 -39.67 36.64 -9.00
CA PHE A 3 -39.55 35.38 -8.28
C PHE A 3 -38.08 35.22 -7.88
N THR A 4 -37.81 35.40 -6.59
CA THR A 4 -36.54 35.08 -5.94
C THR A 4 -36.39 33.56 -5.84
N MET A 5 -35.32 33.04 -6.43
CA MET A 5 -34.78 31.70 -6.15
C MET A 5 -34.22 31.69 -4.73
N GLU A 6 -34.83 30.93 -3.82
CA GLU A 6 -34.14 30.47 -2.62
C GLU A 6 -33.29 29.26 -2.99
N LYS A 7 -31.95 29.43 -2.91
CA LYS A 7 -30.99 28.33 -2.89
C LYS A 7 -31.16 27.59 -1.57
N GLU A 8 -31.79 26.41 -1.60
CA GLU A 8 -31.63 25.44 -0.52
C GLU A 8 -30.16 24.98 -0.50
N THR A 9 -29.43 25.58 0.42
CA THR A 9 -28.09 25.16 0.81
C THR A 9 -28.30 23.97 1.74
N LEU A 10 -28.01 22.75 1.26
CA LEU A 10 -27.94 21.55 2.10
C LEU A 10 -26.90 21.80 3.20
N ARG A 11 -27.39 22.21 4.38
CA ARG A 11 -26.60 22.15 5.61
C ARG A 11 -26.38 20.67 5.92
N PHE A 12 -25.12 20.24 5.79
CA PHE A 12 -24.65 19.03 6.43
C PHE A 12 -24.72 19.26 7.94
N ASP A 13 -25.70 18.68 8.61
CA ASP A 13 -25.72 18.60 10.07
C ASP A 13 -24.69 17.55 10.50
N GLU A 14 -23.59 18.00 11.10
CA GLU A 14 -22.49 17.16 11.62
C GLU A 14 -22.91 16.21 12.76
N THR A 15 -24.17 16.21 13.16
CA THR A 15 -24.68 15.49 14.35
C THR A 15 -25.65 14.35 14.04
N THR A 16 -26.13 14.19 12.81
CA THR A 16 -27.21 13.23 12.52
C THR A 16 -26.75 11.81 12.17
N PHE A 17 -25.46 11.60 11.84
CA PHE A 17 -24.94 10.24 11.59
C PHE A 17 -24.57 9.46 12.87
N PHE A 18 -24.54 10.11 14.03
CA PHE A 18 -24.08 9.49 15.30
C PHE A 18 -25.17 9.23 16.34
N THR A 19 -26.45 9.31 15.98
CA THR A 19 -27.51 9.04 16.95
C THR A 19 -28.65 8.22 16.35
N LYS A 20 -28.51 6.89 16.39
CA LYS A 20 -29.58 5.98 16.84
C LYS A 20 -29.10 4.55 17.13
N GLN A 21 -29.42 4.12 18.36
CA GLN A 21 -29.52 2.76 18.91
C GLN A 21 -28.25 2.02 19.37
N SER A 22 -27.96 2.25 20.66
CA SER A 22 -27.87 1.23 21.73
C SER A 22 -27.18 -0.11 21.43
N ASP A 23 -25.85 -0.06 21.27
CA ASP A 23 -24.97 -1.05 21.89
C ASP A 23 -24.08 -0.29 22.87
N SER A 24 -24.08 -0.67 24.15
CA SER A 24 -23.51 0.16 25.24
C SER A 24 -22.02 0.48 25.10
N ASN A 25 -21.31 -0.17 24.18
CA ASN A 25 -19.86 -0.09 24.04
C ASN A 25 -19.40 0.32 22.62
N GLY A 26 -20.31 0.65 21.69
CA GLY A 26 -19.94 1.09 20.32
C GLY A 26 -19.26 0.05 19.42
N ILE A 27 -18.97 -1.16 19.92
CA ILE A 27 -18.38 -2.29 19.16
C ILE A 27 -19.25 -2.67 17.95
N GLY A 28 -20.59 -2.65 18.09
CA GLY A 28 -21.52 -2.97 17.00
C GLY A 28 -21.38 -2.06 15.78
N ASN A 29 -20.78 -0.87 15.93
CA ASN A 29 -20.53 0.06 14.83
C ASN A 29 -19.20 -0.21 14.09
N ILE A 30 -18.33 -1.10 14.61
CA ILE A 30 -17.01 -1.39 14.01
C ILE A 30 -17.12 -1.87 12.56
N PRO A 31 -18.05 -2.75 12.15
CA PRO A 31 -18.16 -3.16 10.74
C PRO A 31 -18.45 -2.00 9.78
N GLN A 32 -19.33 -1.07 10.22
CA GLN A 32 -19.66 0.12 9.44
C GLN A 32 -18.48 1.08 9.35
N LEU A 33 -17.78 1.30 10.48
CA LEU A 33 -16.59 2.13 10.53
C LEU A 33 -15.45 1.53 9.71
N ALA A 34 -15.27 0.21 9.74
CA ALA A 34 -14.30 -0.53 8.94
C ALA A 34 -14.56 -0.31 7.44
N THR A 35 -15.83 -0.25 7.03
CA THR A 35 -16.20 0.10 5.66
C THR A 35 -15.88 1.57 5.36
N ALA A 36 -16.25 2.47 6.28
CA ALA A 36 -16.06 3.91 6.11
C ALA A 36 -14.59 4.34 6.04
N ILE A 37 -13.69 3.70 6.80
CA ILE A 37 -12.24 4.01 6.71
C ILE A 37 -11.62 3.60 5.38
N ARG A 38 -12.24 2.68 4.62
CA ARG A 38 -11.80 2.29 3.27
C ARG A 38 -12.25 3.28 2.18
N SER A 39 -13.08 4.27 2.54
CA SER A 39 -13.54 5.31 1.62
C SER A 39 -12.37 6.12 1.07
N SER A 40 -12.47 6.51 -0.21
CA SER A 40 -11.56 7.49 -0.81
C SER A 40 -11.89 8.94 -0.43
N ASP A 41 -13.08 9.19 0.14
CA ASP A 41 -13.47 10.51 0.63
C ASP A 41 -12.94 10.76 2.04
N LYS A 42 -12.04 11.73 2.16
CA LYS A 42 -11.45 12.14 3.45
C LYS A 42 -12.49 12.63 4.45
N ASN A 43 -13.60 13.20 3.98
CA ASN A 43 -14.69 13.67 4.84
C ASN A 43 -15.46 12.52 5.50
N ILE A 44 -15.31 11.30 4.99
CA ILE A 44 -15.89 10.08 5.56
C ILE A 44 -14.82 9.30 6.33
N GLN A 45 -13.63 9.16 5.73
CA GLN A 45 -12.53 8.39 6.27
C GLN A 45 -11.99 8.97 7.59
N ILE A 46 -11.79 10.29 7.68
CA ILE A 46 -11.23 10.93 8.88
C ILE A 46 -12.19 10.83 10.08
N PRO A 47 -13.49 11.17 9.96
CA PRO A 47 -14.44 10.94 11.06
C PRO A 47 -14.53 9.48 11.48
N ALA A 48 -14.52 8.54 10.53
CA ALA A 48 -14.54 7.12 10.85
C ALA A 48 -13.30 6.67 11.64
N LEU A 49 -12.11 7.15 11.26
CA LEU A 49 -10.87 6.91 12.01
C LEU A 49 -10.94 7.52 13.42
N LYS A 50 -11.48 8.74 13.57
CA LYS A 50 -11.70 9.36 14.90
C LYS A 50 -12.64 8.54 15.76
N SER A 51 -13.73 8.02 15.19
CA SER A 51 -14.67 7.15 15.89
C SER A 51 -14.02 5.81 16.30
N LEU A 52 -13.23 5.19 15.42
CA LEU A 52 -12.47 3.98 15.77
C LEU A 52 -11.45 4.25 16.87
N LEU A 53 -10.74 5.38 16.82
CA LEU A 53 -9.84 5.79 17.90
C LEU A 53 -10.59 5.92 19.23
N ASN A 54 -11.77 6.56 19.21
CA ASN A 54 -12.60 6.67 20.40
C ASN A 54 -13.04 5.31 20.95
N ILE A 55 -13.42 4.37 20.07
CA ILE A 55 -13.81 3.01 20.48
C ILE A 55 -12.62 2.27 21.09
N VAL A 56 -11.48 2.22 20.40
CA VAL A 56 -10.31 1.46 20.87
C VAL A 56 -9.74 2.05 22.16
N VAL A 57 -9.83 3.37 22.37
CA VAL A 57 -9.38 4.00 23.62
C VAL A 57 -10.31 3.68 24.78
N ASN A 58 -11.62 3.57 24.58
CA ASN A 58 -12.58 3.41 25.67
C ASN A 58 -13.00 1.95 25.93
N VAL A 59 -12.84 1.06 24.96
CA VAL A 59 -13.37 -0.30 25.01
C VAL A 59 -12.27 -1.32 24.70
N PRO A 60 -11.57 -1.84 25.73
CA PRO A 60 -10.50 -2.82 25.57
C PRO A 60 -10.86 -4.04 24.71
N GLU A 61 -12.08 -4.54 24.87
CA GLU A 61 -12.61 -5.73 24.21
C GLU A 61 -12.85 -5.51 22.71
N SER A 62 -12.85 -4.25 22.25
CA SER A 62 -13.03 -3.92 20.83
C SER A 62 -11.90 -4.44 19.93
N VAL A 63 -10.73 -4.74 20.49
CA VAL A 63 -9.54 -5.18 19.73
C VAL A 63 -9.86 -6.41 18.87
N GLU A 64 -10.58 -7.41 19.42
CA GLU A 64 -10.95 -8.62 18.68
C GLU A 64 -11.82 -8.29 17.46
N ALA A 65 -12.86 -7.47 17.64
CA ALA A 65 -13.73 -7.01 16.56
C ALA A 65 -12.98 -6.20 15.48
N LEU A 66 -11.92 -5.45 15.84
CA LEU A 66 -11.09 -4.75 14.86
C LEU A 66 -10.32 -5.72 13.96
N TYR A 67 -9.86 -6.85 14.51
CA TYR A 67 -9.22 -7.91 13.72
C TYR A 67 -10.23 -8.63 12.82
N GLU A 68 -11.39 -9.00 13.36
CA GLU A 68 -12.46 -9.67 12.60
C GLU A 68 -12.94 -8.84 11.39
N ASN A 69 -12.89 -7.51 11.50
CA ASN A 69 -13.31 -6.59 10.43
C ASN A 69 -12.15 -6.08 9.54
N ASP A 70 -10.98 -6.72 9.64
CA ASP A 70 -9.79 -6.42 8.83
C ASP A 70 -9.34 -4.95 8.95
N VAL A 71 -9.62 -4.30 10.08
CA VAL A 71 -9.27 -2.89 10.32
C VAL A 71 -7.75 -2.73 10.37
N VAL A 72 -7.05 -3.62 11.07
CA VAL A 72 -5.58 -3.57 11.24
C VAL A 72 -4.85 -3.59 9.89
N SER A 73 -5.28 -4.43 8.96
CA SER A 73 -4.73 -4.50 7.60
C SER A 73 -4.92 -3.20 6.82
N VAL A 74 -6.10 -2.57 6.95
CA VAL A 74 -6.39 -1.28 6.32
C VAL A 74 -5.52 -0.18 6.90
N LEU A 75 -5.39 -0.10 8.23
CA LEU A 75 -4.52 0.88 8.88
C LEU A 75 -3.05 0.68 8.47
N ASN A 76 -2.59 -0.58 8.35
CA ASN A 76 -1.25 -0.92 7.86
C ASN A 76 -0.98 -0.39 6.45
N LYS A 77 -1.98 -0.42 5.55
CA LYS A 77 -1.84 0.16 4.21
C LYS A 77 -1.64 1.67 4.25
N TYR A 78 -2.27 2.38 5.20
CA TYR A 78 -2.12 3.83 5.34
C TYR A 78 -0.79 4.26 5.95
N ILE A 79 -0.19 3.43 6.82
CA ILE A 79 1.15 3.70 7.36
C ILE A 79 2.28 3.25 6.41
N GLY A 80 2.05 2.22 5.58
CA GLY A 80 3.08 1.65 4.69
C GLY A 80 3.33 2.45 3.40
N GLY A 81 2.47 3.41 3.08
CA GLY A 81 2.68 4.36 1.97
C GLY A 81 3.39 5.63 2.42
N ALA A 82 3.92 6.41 1.48
CA ALA A 82 4.45 7.76 1.74
C ALA A 82 3.34 8.80 2.03
N GLN A 83 2.28 8.39 2.74
CA GLN A 83 1.15 9.25 3.10
C GLN A 83 1.51 10.04 4.37
N GLU A 84 1.64 11.35 4.23
CA GLU A 84 1.72 12.29 5.35
C GLU A 84 0.33 12.90 5.62
N GLY A 85 0.06 13.29 6.88
CA GLY A 85 -1.17 14.00 7.26
C GLY A 85 -2.08 13.24 8.25
N GLU A 86 -3.30 13.75 8.44
CA GLU A 86 -4.20 13.32 9.54
C GLU A 86 -4.57 11.83 9.51
N ILE A 87 -4.71 11.23 8.33
CA ILE A 87 -4.99 9.79 8.16
C ILE A 87 -3.84 8.94 8.69
N TYR A 88 -2.60 9.31 8.39
CA TYR A 88 -1.41 8.63 8.91
C TYR A 88 -1.33 8.75 10.44
N VAL A 89 -1.58 9.95 10.98
CA VAL A 89 -1.58 10.21 12.43
C VAL A 89 -2.63 9.35 13.13
N LEU A 90 -3.88 9.37 12.65
CA LEU A 90 -4.95 8.57 13.26
C LEU A 90 -4.69 7.08 13.13
N SER A 91 -4.25 6.61 11.97
CA SER A 91 -4.00 5.18 11.73
C SER A 91 -2.86 4.63 12.59
N SER A 92 -1.73 5.34 12.64
CA SER A 92 -0.60 4.95 13.49
C SER A 92 -0.96 5.02 14.98
N THR A 93 -1.76 6.00 15.40
CA THR A 93 -2.24 6.11 16.78
C THR A 93 -3.17 4.95 17.15
N ILE A 94 -4.12 4.59 16.30
CA ILE A 94 -5.04 3.47 16.54
C ILE A 94 -4.24 2.16 16.67
N LEU A 95 -3.32 1.90 15.74
CA LEU A 95 -2.45 0.72 15.79
C LEU A 95 -1.60 0.67 17.06
N HIS A 96 -1.08 1.83 17.49
CA HIS A 96 -0.34 1.93 18.75
C HIS A 96 -1.22 1.55 19.95
N VAL A 97 -2.46 2.08 20.02
CA VAL A 97 -3.40 1.71 21.12
C VAL A 97 -3.76 0.23 21.07
N ILE A 98 -3.98 -0.35 19.88
CA ILE A 98 -4.20 -1.80 19.73
C ILE A 98 -2.99 -2.59 20.25
N GLY A 99 -1.77 -2.17 19.91
CA GLY A 99 -0.53 -2.80 20.37
C GLY A 99 -0.37 -2.73 21.89
N VAL A 100 -0.64 -1.58 22.50
CA VAL A 100 -0.59 -1.40 23.96
C VAL A 100 -1.65 -2.23 24.69
N ARG A 101 -2.82 -2.41 24.08
CA ARG A 101 -3.92 -3.24 24.62
C ARG A 101 -3.74 -4.73 24.38
N SER A 102 -2.89 -5.11 23.44
CA SER A 102 -2.52 -6.50 23.23
C SER A 102 -1.81 -6.99 24.48
N LYS A 103 -2.17 -8.18 24.97
CA LYS A 103 -1.68 -8.74 26.25
C LYS A 103 -0.20 -9.16 26.14
N VAL A 104 0.71 -8.20 25.95
CA VAL A 104 2.16 -8.44 25.84
C VAL A 104 2.70 -8.89 27.18
N GLU A 105 3.18 -10.14 27.24
CA GLU A 105 3.74 -10.75 28.45
C GLU A 105 5.06 -10.08 28.86
N ASP A 106 5.93 -9.80 27.88
CA ASP A 106 7.24 -9.18 28.11
C ASP A 106 7.09 -7.71 28.58
N ALA A 107 7.54 -7.46 29.81
CA ALA A 107 7.45 -6.14 30.43
C ALA A 107 8.35 -5.09 29.77
N SER A 108 9.50 -5.48 29.21
CA SER A 108 10.42 -4.60 28.51
C SER A 108 9.87 -4.21 27.14
N VAL A 109 9.25 -5.15 26.40
CA VAL A 109 8.56 -4.82 25.14
C VAL A 109 7.40 -3.86 25.39
N ARG A 110 6.59 -4.12 26.42
CA ARG A 110 5.46 -3.24 26.80
C ARG A 110 5.91 -1.84 27.22
N ALA A 111 7.00 -1.75 27.98
CA ALA A 111 7.58 -0.47 28.38
C ALA A 111 8.12 0.33 27.18
N GLY A 112 8.53 -0.34 26.10
CA GLY A 112 9.05 0.32 24.88
C GLY A 112 8.02 1.25 24.24
N ALA A 113 6.74 0.84 24.21
CA ALA A 113 5.64 1.64 23.69
C ALA A 113 5.51 3.00 24.39
N ALA A 114 5.80 3.09 25.69
CA ALA A 114 5.75 4.35 26.44
C ALA A 114 6.86 5.34 26.06
N THR A 115 7.98 4.84 25.52
CA THR A 115 9.15 5.68 25.17
C THR A 115 9.16 6.13 23.71
N GLU A 116 8.45 5.44 22.82
CA GLU A 116 8.50 5.68 21.38
C GLU A 116 8.13 7.12 21.01
N SER A 117 7.07 7.66 21.62
CA SER A 117 6.65 9.06 21.40
C SER A 117 7.71 10.07 21.82
N LEU A 118 8.43 9.82 22.92
CA LEU A 118 9.51 10.70 23.37
C LEU A 118 10.71 10.63 22.42
N ILE A 119 11.06 9.44 21.92
CA ILE A 119 12.11 9.27 20.92
C ILE A 119 11.76 10.06 19.64
N ARG A 120 10.49 10.03 19.20
CA ARG A 120 10.04 10.84 18.06
C ARG A 120 10.12 12.35 18.35
N ILE A 121 9.74 12.78 19.54
CA ILE A 121 9.86 14.20 19.96
C ILE A 121 11.33 14.65 19.97
N ILE A 122 12.27 13.80 20.39
CA ILE A 122 13.72 14.10 20.31
C ILE A 122 14.14 14.38 18.87
N HIS A 123 13.55 13.69 17.89
CA HIS A 123 13.85 13.89 16.46
C HIS A 123 13.10 15.09 15.84
N SER A 124 12.33 15.87 16.62
CA SER A 124 11.69 17.09 16.12
C SER A 124 12.72 18.09 15.59
N SER A 125 12.40 18.75 14.48
CA SER A 125 13.20 19.86 13.94
C SER A 125 13.12 21.12 14.82
N ASN A 126 12.17 21.17 15.77
CA ASN A 126 12.08 22.22 16.78
C ASN A 126 13.02 21.91 17.96
N GLU A 127 14.04 22.75 18.15
CA GLU A 127 15.04 22.58 19.20
C GLU A 127 14.44 22.49 20.61
N LYS A 128 13.39 23.26 20.92
CA LYS A 128 12.76 23.26 22.25
C LYS A 128 12.04 21.94 22.50
N GLU A 129 11.32 21.43 21.50
CA GLU A 129 10.64 20.14 21.60
C GLU A 129 11.64 19.01 21.75
N SER A 130 12.68 18.99 20.90
CA SER A 130 13.75 17.99 20.96
C SER A 130 14.41 17.93 22.34
N LYS A 131 14.78 19.10 22.89
CA LYS A 131 15.35 19.21 24.24
C LYS A 131 14.38 18.71 25.31
N SER A 132 13.12 19.13 25.27
CA SER A 132 12.08 18.68 26.21
C SER A 132 11.85 17.16 26.15
N GLY A 133 11.83 16.58 24.94
CA GLY A 133 11.71 15.14 24.75
C GLY A 133 12.87 14.37 25.37
N SER A 134 14.11 14.84 25.14
CA SER A 134 15.30 14.18 25.73
C SER A 134 15.31 14.28 27.25
N LYS A 135 14.88 15.42 27.81
CA LYS A 135 14.78 15.63 29.25
C LYS A 135 13.74 14.69 29.89
N ALA A 136 12.53 14.66 29.34
CA ALA A 136 11.46 13.80 29.82
C ALA A 136 11.84 12.31 29.75
N LEU A 137 12.54 11.89 28.69
CA LEU A 137 13.02 10.51 28.57
C LEU A 137 14.11 10.17 29.61
N CYS A 138 15.03 11.12 29.89
CA CYS A 138 16.01 10.93 30.96
C CYS A 138 15.35 10.78 32.35
N GLU A 139 14.34 11.60 32.66
CA GLU A 139 13.58 11.51 33.92
C GLU A 139 12.87 10.15 34.04
N LEU A 140 12.25 9.65 32.96
CA LEU A 140 11.62 8.32 32.96
C LEU A 140 12.63 7.18 33.13
N VAL A 141 13.82 7.29 32.54
CA VAL A 141 14.90 6.30 32.70
C VAL A 141 15.42 6.24 34.13
N GLU A 142 15.49 7.40 34.79
CA GLU A 142 15.90 7.53 36.19
C GLU A 142 14.90 6.86 37.14
N GLU A 143 13.61 7.10 36.92
CA GLU A 143 12.55 6.66 37.82
C GLU A 143 12.08 5.21 37.57
N ASN A 144 12.30 4.66 36.36
CA ASN A 144 11.69 3.39 35.97
C ASN A 144 12.69 2.40 35.34
N SER A 145 13.05 1.37 36.12
CA SER A 145 13.97 0.31 35.69
C SER A 145 13.46 -0.54 34.53
N GLN A 146 12.14 -0.70 34.37
CA GLN A 146 11.56 -1.41 33.22
C GLN A 146 11.71 -0.60 31.93
N ILE A 147 11.54 0.72 32.00
CA ILE A 147 11.78 1.65 30.88
C ILE A 147 13.26 1.63 30.48
N ARG A 148 14.17 1.67 31.47
CA ARG A 148 15.60 1.52 31.21
C ARG A 148 15.93 0.20 30.50
N ASN A 149 15.48 -0.93 31.06
CA ASN A 149 15.71 -2.25 30.48
C ASN A 149 15.13 -2.35 29.07
N SER A 150 13.96 -1.73 28.84
CA SER A 150 13.35 -1.63 27.52
C SER A 150 14.25 -0.93 26.52
N LEU A 151 14.72 0.28 26.82
CA LEU A 151 15.61 1.02 25.91
C LEU A 151 16.91 0.25 25.62
N LEU A 152 17.46 -0.46 26.61
CA LEU A 152 18.65 -1.29 26.42
C LEU A 152 18.42 -2.55 25.57
N SER A 153 17.18 -3.05 25.45
CA SER A 153 16.87 -4.32 24.78
C SER A 153 16.06 -4.20 23.50
N THR A 154 15.39 -3.07 23.24
CA THR A 154 14.38 -2.91 22.16
C THR A 154 14.84 -2.05 20.98
N GLY A 155 16.16 -1.91 20.78
CA GLY A 155 16.70 -1.31 19.56
C GLY A 155 17.03 0.18 19.62
N PHE A 156 16.92 0.83 20.79
CA PHE A 156 17.24 2.26 20.94
C PHE A 156 18.69 2.59 20.54
N ALA A 157 19.65 1.72 20.89
CA ALA A 157 21.05 1.91 20.50
C ALA A 157 21.23 1.97 18.96
N GLN A 158 20.46 1.18 18.21
CA GLN A 158 20.47 1.19 16.75
C GLN A 158 19.84 2.47 16.19
N VAL A 159 18.76 2.97 16.82
CA VAL A 159 18.19 4.28 16.47
C VAL A 159 19.22 5.38 16.66
N VAL A 160 19.92 5.40 17.81
CA VAL A 160 20.99 6.37 18.06
C VAL A 160 22.12 6.22 17.05
N LEU A 161 22.59 5.00 16.77
CA LEU A 161 23.63 4.73 15.78
C LEU A 161 23.24 5.29 14.41
N HIS A 162 22.03 4.97 13.94
CA HIS A 162 21.50 5.46 12.68
C HIS A 162 21.54 6.99 12.65
N THR A 163 20.93 7.67 13.64
CA THR A 163 20.88 9.14 13.70
C THR A 163 22.26 9.81 13.78
N LEU A 164 23.25 9.16 14.38
CA LEU A 164 24.62 9.68 14.41
C LEU A 164 25.36 9.48 13.09
N THR A 165 25.03 8.44 12.31
CA THR A 165 25.73 8.01 11.08
C THR A 165 25.04 8.38 9.77
N SER A 166 23.76 8.78 9.77
CA SER A 166 23.01 9.14 8.56
C SER A 166 23.63 10.26 7.71
N ASN A 167 24.69 10.93 8.17
CA ASN A 167 25.39 12.00 7.44
C ASN A 167 26.84 11.64 7.02
N THR A 168 27.29 10.38 7.16
CA THR A 168 28.72 10.02 6.95
C THR A 168 29.04 9.41 5.57
N GLN A 169 28.13 9.46 4.59
CA GLN A 169 28.44 9.01 3.22
C GLN A 169 29.30 10.04 2.45
N ILE A 170 30.61 9.90 2.63
CA ILE A 170 31.68 10.03 1.62
C ILE A 170 31.56 11.23 0.64
N GLU A 171 32.27 12.31 0.97
CA GLU A 171 32.86 13.19 -0.03
C GLU A 171 33.94 12.42 -0.82
N THR A 172 33.54 11.68 -1.85
CA THR A 172 34.46 11.38 -2.96
C THR A 172 34.37 12.52 -3.95
N LYS A 173 35.37 13.42 -3.88
CA LYS A 173 35.64 14.42 -4.91
C LYS A 173 35.77 13.74 -6.27
N SER A 174 34.70 13.80 -7.07
CA SER A 174 34.74 13.62 -8.51
C SER A 174 33.77 14.61 -9.12
N SER A 175 34.33 15.59 -9.79
CA SER A 175 33.64 16.70 -10.45
C SER A 175 32.80 16.23 -11.65
N SER A 176 31.49 16.46 -11.60
CA SER A 176 30.68 16.87 -12.77
C SER A 176 29.27 17.27 -12.34
N SER A 177 28.83 18.39 -12.89
CA SER A 177 27.64 19.18 -12.59
C SER A 177 26.32 18.57 -13.08
N SER A 178 25.34 18.48 -12.18
CA SER A 178 23.93 18.85 -12.44
C SER A 178 23.10 18.82 -11.16
N SER A 179 22.30 19.87 -10.98
CA SER A 179 21.40 20.20 -9.88
C SER A 179 20.54 19.06 -9.31
N SER A 180 20.74 18.75 -8.04
CA SER A 180 19.71 18.69 -6.98
C SER A 180 20.40 18.27 -5.69
N SER A 181 20.41 19.13 -4.67
CA SER A 181 20.90 18.77 -3.35
C SER A 181 19.83 17.96 -2.61
N PRO A 182 20.11 16.75 -2.14
CA PRO A 182 19.66 16.31 -0.84
C PRO A 182 20.91 16.42 0.07
N GLU A 183 20.90 16.90 1.31
CA GLU A 183 20.13 16.40 2.45
C GLU A 183 20.28 17.46 3.56
N ASN A 184 19.21 17.78 4.29
CA ASN A 184 19.33 18.59 5.51
C ASN A 184 20.06 17.75 6.57
N PRO A 185 21.27 18.12 7.03
CA PRO A 185 21.98 17.34 8.03
C PRO A 185 21.16 17.28 9.33
N THR A 186 21.05 16.10 9.95
CA THR A 186 20.40 15.98 11.26
C THR A 186 20.95 17.02 12.24
N PRO A 187 20.09 17.89 12.81
CA PRO A 187 20.54 18.94 13.70
C PRO A 187 21.33 18.43 14.91
N ILE A 188 22.38 19.17 15.27
CA ILE A 188 23.30 18.83 16.36
C ILE A 188 22.57 18.63 17.69
N PHE A 189 21.54 19.43 17.97
CA PHE A 189 20.78 19.33 19.22
C PHE A 189 20.04 17.99 19.37
N ILE A 190 19.63 17.35 18.27
CA ILE A 190 19.01 16.01 18.28
C ILE A 190 20.06 14.97 18.70
N LYS A 191 21.24 15.02 18.07
CA LYS A 191 22.37 14.14 18.39
C LYS A 191 22.78 14.27 19.86
N ILE A 192 22.84 15.51 20.38
CA ILE A 192 23.11 15.79 21.79
C ILE A 192 22.02 15.21 22.69
N GLY A 193 20.74 15.40 22.34
CA GLY A 193 19.59 14.88 23.08
C GLY A 193 19.63 13.36 23.23
N LEU A 194 19.92 12.64 22.15
CA LEU A 194 20.06 11.17 22.17
C LEU A 194 21.25 10.73 23.01
N LEU A 195 22.42 11.38 22.89
CA LEU A 195 23.58 11.06 23.72
C LEU A 195 23.35 11.35 25.21
N ASN A 196 22.49 12.31 25.56
CA ASN A 196 22.09 12.53 26.97
C ASN A 196 21.34 11.32 27.52
N VAL A 197 20.42 10.74 26.75
CA VAL A 197 19.66 9.56 27.16
C VAL A 197 20.59 8.36 27.31
N ILE A 198 21.53 8.15 26.39
CA ILE A 198 22.54 7.08 26.50
C ILE A 198 23.41 7.26 27.74
N LEU A 199 23.84 8.49 28.03
CA LEU A 199 24.57 8.80 29.26
C LEU A 199 23.74 8.44 30.50
N LYS A 200 22.45 8.80 30.52
CA LYS A 200 21.57 8.48 31.64
C LYS A 200 21.37 6.97 31.81
N LEU A 201 21.21 6.23 30.71
CA LEU A 201 21.14 4.77 30.73
C LEU A 201 22.43 4.15 31.30
N SER A 202 23.58 4.76 31.03
CA SER A 202 24.90 4.27 31.46
C SER A 202 25.26 4.56 32.91
N GLU A 203 24.42 5.27 33.66
CA GLU A 203 24.63 5.50 35.10
C GLU A 203 24.47 4.21 35.92
N GLU A 204 23.79 3.19 35.39
CA GLU A 204 23.71 1.87 36.00
C GLU A 204 24.54 0.83 35.23
N GLU A 205 25.32 0.01 35.96
CA GLU A 205 26.30 -0.91 35.36
C GLU A 205 25.70 -2.13 34.63
N LYS A 206 24.38 -2.35 34.69
CA LYS A 206 23.73 -3.57 34.18
C LYS A 206 23.18 -3.39 32.77
N GLY A 207 23.41 -4.38 31.90
CA GLY A 207 22.76 -4.49 30.59
C GLY A 207 23.29 -3.51 29.53
N LEU A 208 24.48 -2.95 29.74
CA LEU A 208 25.10 -1.94 28.86
C LEU A 208 25.77 -2.55 27.62
N GLU A 209 25.77 -3.89 27.47
CA GLU A 209 26.37 -4.60 26.34
C GLU A 209 25.76 -4.16 25.00
N SER A 210 24.47 -3.82 24.97
CA SER A 210 23.80 -3.34 23.76
C SER A 210 24.32 -1.99 23.26
N LEU A 211 24.94 -1.20 24.14
CA LEU A 211 25.52 0.11 23.80
C LEU A 211 26.90 -0.01 23.13
N ILE A 212 27.56 -1.17 23.15
CA ILE A 212 28.87 -1.40 22.53
C ILE A 212 28.85 -1.09 21.03
N VAL A 213 27.70 -1.28 20.37
CA VAL A 213 27.50 -0.95 18.94
C VAL A 213 27.78 0.53 18.63
N LEU A 214 27.71 1.42 19.62
CA LEU A 214 27.96 2.85 19.47
C LEU A 214 29.46 3.20 19.48
N ILE A 215 30.35 2.32 19.93
CA ILE A 215 31.78 2.63 20.09
C ILE A 215 32.41 3.20 18.80
N PRO A 216 32.22 2.61 17.60
CA PRO A 216 32.85 3.13 16.38
C PRO A 216 32.45 4.57 16.07
N VAL A 217 31.14 4.89 16.14
CA VAL A 217 30.65 6.25 15.87
C VAL A 217 31.04 7.24 16.97
N LEU A 218 31.13 6.79 18.22
CA LEU A 218 31.60 7.64 19.32
C LEU A 218 33.09 7.97 19.19
N GLU A 219 33.95 7.05 18.72
CA GLU A 219 35.36 7.35 18.42
C GLU A 219 35.48 8.37 17.28
N GLU A 220 34.64 8.27 16.25
CA GLU A 220 34.58 9.28 15.20
C GLU A 220 34.17 10.65 15.74
N LEU A 221 33.09 10.72 16.55
CA LEU A 221 32.63 11.96 17.17
C LEU A 221 33.65 12.54 18.18
N LYS A 222 34.47 11.71 18.81
CA LYS A 222 35.57 12.16 19.67
C LYS A 222 36.67 12.87 18.88
N LEU A 223 36.91 12.45 17.64
CA LEU A 223 37.87 13.10 16.75
C LEU A 223 37.26 14.36 16.12
N ASN A 224 36.09 14.21 15.50
CA ASN A 224 35.51 15.15 14.54
C ASN A 224 34.31 15.96 15.07
N GLY A 225 33.75 15.59 16.23
CA GLY A 225 32.53 16.20 16.76
C GLY A 225 32.71 17.63 17.28
N GLU A 226 31.64 18.42 17.20
CA GLU A 226 31.59 19.80 17.71
C GLU A 226 31.37 19.83 19.23
N ASN A 227 32.17 20.64 19.95
CA ASN A 227 32.00 21.03 21.36
C ASN A 227 31.35 19.98 22.28
N GLN A 228 30.04 20.11 22.56
CA GLN A 228 29.30 19.24 23.48
C GLN A 228 29.14 17.80 23.00
N LEU A 229 29.11 17.54 21.68
CA LEU A 229 29.10 16.18 21.15
C LEU A 229 30.40 15.47 21.47
N LYS A 230 31.53 16.16 21.29
CA LYS A 230 32.87 15.62 21.56
C LYS A 230 33.07 15.29 23.04
N SER A 231 32.60 16.13 23.96
CA SER A 231 32.72 15.85 25.40
C SER A 231 31.84 14.68 25.84
N LYS A 232 30.60 14.59 25.32
CA LYS A 232 29.69 13.47 25.60
C LYS A 232 30.20 12.15 25.03
N ALA A 233 30.72 12.16 23.81
CA ALA A 233 31.32 10.98 23.19
C ALA A 233 32.52 10.45 23.98
N LYS A 234 33.41 11.35 24.43
CA LYS A 234 34.54 10.97 25.31
C LYS A 234 34.08 10.32 26.61
N ASN A 235 33.05 10.88 27.26
CA ASN A 235 32.52 10.33 28.52
C ASN A 235 31.93 8.93 28.30
N LEU A 236 31.09 8.78 27.28
CA LEU A 236 30.50 7.47 26.95
C LEU A 236 31.56 6.43 26.59
N LEU A 237 32.59 6.80 25.82
CA LEU A 237 33.69 5.88 25.50
C LEU A 237 34.42 5.41 26.75
N LEU A 238 34.63 6.29 27.74
CA LEU A 238 35.23 5.91 29.01
C LEU A 238 34.41 4.82 29.70
N ILE A 239 33.10 5.04 29.84
CA ILE A 239 32.17 4.09 30.48
C ILE A 239 32.13 2.76 29.70
N LEU A 240 31.96 2.80 28.38
CA LEU A 240 31.87 1.60 27.53
C LEU A 240 33.20 0.82 27.44
N SER A 241 34.34 1.51 27.53
CA SER A 241 35.65 0.86 27.55
C SER A 241 35.90 0.05 28.83
N GLN A 242 35.32 0.47 29.96
CA GLN A 242 35.40 -0.24 31.22
C GLN A 242 34.63 -1.57 31.16
N ILE A 243 33.46 -1.57 30.51
CA ILE A 243 32.65 -2.80 30.27
C ILE A 243 33.42 -3.81 29.39
N LYS A 244 34.10 -3.33 28.34
CA LYS A 244 34.94 -4.18 27.48
C LYS A 244 36.14 -4.78 28.24
N GLY A 245 36.61 -4.09 29.29
CA GLY A 245 37.69 -4.54 30.18
C GLY A 245 37.27 -5.55 31.26
N ILE A 246 35.97 -5.69 31.58
CA ILE A 246 35.49 -6.63 32.60
C ILE A 246 35.67 -8.10 32.16
N ASN A 247 35.65 -8.40 30.85
CA ASN A 247 36.02 -9.72 30.33
C ASN A 247 37.53 -10.02 30.34
N SER A 248 38.37 -9.12 30.86
CA SER A 248 39.84 -9.22 30.86
C SER A 248 40.48 -9.20 32.25
N GLN A 249 39.71 -9.13 33.34
CA GLN A 249 40.31 -9.08 34.67
C GLN A 249 40.42 -10.47 35.31
N ASN A 250 41.59 -11.09 35.10
CA ASN A 250 42.21 -11.78 36.22
C ASN A 250 43.69 -11.41 36.27
N SER A 251 44.09 -10.91 37.45
CA SER A 251 45.44 -10.80 38.02
C SER A 251 45.68 -9.40 38.58
N ASN A 252 45.18 -9.21 39.81
CA ASN A 252 45.82 -8.32 40.75
C ASN A 252 46.90 -9.10 41.51
N SER A 253 47.95 -8.39 41.95
CA SER A 253 48.90 -8.69 43.03
C SER A 253 50.35 -8.98 42.63
N ASN A 254 51.24 -8.17 43.23
CA ASN A 254 52.70 -8.24 43.24
C ASN A 254 53.30 -9.64 43.47
N SER A 255 54.32 -10.04 42.69
CA SER A 255 55.72 -10.22 43.16
C SER A 255 56.63 -10.85 42.07
N ASN A 256 57.95 -10.66 42.23
CA ASN A 256 59.08 -11.34 41.56
C ASN A 256 59.49 -10.94 40.12
N SER A 257 60.74 -10.47 40.00
CA SER A 257 61.39 -10.09 38.74
C SER A 257 61.49 -11.22 37.71
N LYS A 258 61.55 -12.48 38.15
CA LYS A 258 61.53 -13.65 37.26
C LYS A 258 60.22 -13.82 36.48
N GLU A 259 59.11 -13.36 37.04
CA GLU A 259 57.80 -13.45 36.38
C GLU A 259 57.66 -12.35 35.31
N LYS A 260 58.28 -11.17 35.52
CA LYS A 260 58.36 -10.11 34.51
C LYS A 260 59.16 -10.55 33.28
N ASP A 261 60.28 -11.23 33.46
CA ASP A 261 61.11 -11.71 32.35
C ASP A 261 60.40 -12.79 31.51
N GLN A 262 59.68 -13.72 32.17
CA GLN A 262 58.83 -14.69 31.46
C GLN A 262 57.65 -14.02 30.73
N LYS A 263 57.04 -12.98 31.33
CA LYS A 263 55.95 -12.22 30.71
C LYS A 263 56.44 -11.39 29.52
N ILE A 264 57.65 -10.84 29.59
CA ILE A 264 58.30 -10.15 28.48
C ILE A 264 58.55 -11.15 27.33
N GLN A 265 59.12 -12.33 27.63
CA GLN A 265 59.37 -13.35 26.61
C GLN A 265 58.06 -13.84 25.95
N GLN A 266 57.00 -14.09 26.72
CA GLN A 266 55.69 -14.45 26.17
C GLN A 266 55.05 -13.31 25.36
N MET A 267 55.27 -12.05 25.75
CA MET A 267 54.75 -10.89 25.05
C MET A 267 55.51 -10.62 23.75
N GLU A 268 56.83 -10.87 23.72
CA GLU A 268 57.66 -10.83 22.52
C GLU A 268 57.26 -11.93 21.53
N GLU A 269 57.03 -13.16 22.00
CA GLU A 269 56.52 -14.25 21.17
C GLU A 269 55.10 -13.97 20.66
N SER A 270 54.22 -13.40 21.49
CA SER A 270 52.87 -12.99 21.09
C SER A 270 52.89 -11.87 20.06
N ASN A 271 53.75 -10.86 20.24
CA ASN A 271 53.90 -9.77 19.27
C ASN A 271 54.47 -10.29 17.95
N LYS A 272 55.44 -11.21 17.99
CA LYS A 272 55.98 -11.85 16.78
C LYS A 272 54.91 -12.65 16.04
N CYS A 273 54.02 -13.33 16.76
CA CYS A 273 52.88 -14.05 16.17
C CYS A 273 51.86 -13.07 15.55
N LYS A 274 51.55 -11.97 16.24
CA LYS A 274 50.65 -10.92 15.72
C LYS A 274 51.21 -10.18 14.51
N ASP A 275 52.52 -9.93 14.48
CA ASP A 275 53.18 -9.29 13.34
C ASP A 275 53.12 -10.18 12.10
N GLU A 276 53.28 -11.50 12.26
CA GLU A 276 53.12 -12.45 11.17
C GLU A 276 51.64 -12.56 10.72
N GLU A 277 50.68 -12.53 11.66
CA GLU A 277 49.25 -12.52 11.33
C GLU A 277 48.85 -11.23 10.59
N LEU A 278 49.38 -10.07 10.99
CA LEU A 278 49.22 -8.79 10.29
C LEU A 278 49.80 -8.86 8.88
N ARG A 279 50.99 -9.46 8.71
CA ARG A 279 51.62 -9.64 7.40
C ARG A 279 50.78 -10.51 6.46
N ILE A 280 50.18 -11.59 6.98
CA ILE A 280 49.28 -12.46 6.21
C ILE A 280 48.01 -11.69 5.82
N LYS A 281 47.40 -10.95 6.75
CA LYS A 281 46.22 -10.12 6.49
C LYS A 281 46.49 -9.04 5.45
N ASP A 282 47.64 -8.37 5.51
CA ASP A 282 48.03 -7.37 4.50
C ASP A 282 48.19 -8.00 3.11
N GLN A 283 48.75 -9.22 3.04
CA GLN A 283 48.88 -9.96 1.78
C GLN A 283 47.53 -10.41 1.21
N GLU A 284 46.59 -10.83 2.05
CA GLU A 284 45.21 -11.14 1.65
C GLU A 284 44.45 -9.88 1.20
N LEU A 285 44.62 -8.78 1.91
CA LEU A 285 43.98 -7.50 1.58
C LEU A 285 44.49 -6.96 0.25
N LEU A 286 45.77 -7.15 -0.07
CA LEU A 286 46.34 -6.81 -1.36
C LEU A 286 45.78 -7.68 -2.50
N LYS A 287 45.62 -8.99 -2.28
CA LYS A 287 44.99 -9.90 -3.26
C LYS A 287 43.53 -9.50 -3.52
N MET A 288 42.76 -9.28 -2.46
CA MET A 288 41.37 -8.84 -2.51
C MET A 288 41.23 -7.50 -3.26
N LYS A 289 42.15 -6.56 -3.04
CA LYS A 289 42.17 -5.28 -3.77
C LYS A 289 42.40 -5.48 -5.27
N ASN A 290 43.38 -6.32 -5.64
CA ASN A 290 43.66 -6.62 -7.04
C ASN A 290 42.49 -7.34 -7.75
N GLU A 291 41.78 -8.22 -7.04
CA GLU A 291 40.57 -8.87 -7.58
C GLU A 291 39.44 -7.87 -7.79
N ARG A 292 39.21 -6.98 -6.82
CA ARG A 292 38.22 -5.89 -6.92
C ARG A 292 38.52 -4.94 -8.07
N ASP A 293 39.79 -4.59 -8.28
CA ASP A 293 40.20 -3.72 -9.39
C ASP A 293 39.96 -4.40 -10.75
N LYS A 294 40.21 -5.71 -10.86
CA LYS A 294 39.90 -6.49 -12.07
C LYS A 294 38.40 -6.58 -12.32
N GLU A 295 37.60 -6.78 -11.28
CA GLU A 295 36.14 -6.85 -11.39
C GLU A 295 35.54 -5.50 -11.80
N LYS A 296 36.06 -4.41 -11.23
CA LYS A 296 35.68 -3.04 -11.62
C LYS A 296 35.98 -2.77 -13.10
N GLN A 297 37.15 -3.15 -13.61
CA GLN A 297 37.47 -3.02 -15.04
C GLN A 297 36.53 -3.83 -15.93
N ARG A 298 36.12 -5.03 -15.52
CA ARG A 298 35.14 -5.84 -16.26
C ARG A 298 33.76 -5.20 -16.26
N ALA A 299 33.33 -4.61 -15.15
CA ALA A 299 32.07 -3.91 -15.04
C ALA A 299 32.04 -2.67 -15.95
N GLU A 300 33.10 -1.85 -15.94
CA GLU A 300 33.23 -0.69 -16.81
C GLU A 300 33.21 -1.08 -18.31
N GLN A 301 33.88 -2.16 -18.70
CA GLN A 301 33.81 -2.66 -20.08
C GLN A 301 32.42 -3.18 -20.46
N ALA A 302 31.68 -3.79 -19.53
CA ALA A 302 30.33 -4.27 -19.78
C ALA A 302 29.33 -3.09 -19.91
N GLU A 303 29.52 -2.04 -19.14
CA GLU A 303 28.72 -0.82 -19.20
C GLU A 303 28.93 -0.10 -20.54
N GLN A 304 30.18 0.05 -20.99
CA GLN A 304 30.49 0.61 -22.32
C GLN A 304 29.81 -0.15 -23.46
N ARG A 305 29.81 -1.50 -23.42
CA ARG A 305 29.10 -2.32 -24.42
C ARG A 305 27.59 -2.09 -24.41
N LYS A 306 26.98 -1.98 -23.22
CA LYS A 306 25.55 -1.69 -23.10
C LYS A 306 25.21 -0.30 -23.64
N GLU A 307 26.08 0.68 -23.41
CA GLU A 307 25.87 2.04 -23.89
C GLU A 307 25.97 2.12 -25.44
N GLU A 308 26.91 1.38 -26.04
CA GLU A 308 26.99 1.22 -27.50
C GLU A 308 25.75 0.54 -28.08
N GLU A 309 25.23 -0.51 -27.43
CA GLU A 309 24.01 -1.21 -27.83
C GLU A 309 22.78 -0.30 -27.76
N ILE A 310 22.63 0.47 -26.67
CA ILE A 310 21.56 1.47 -26.52
C ILE A 310 21.64 2.52 -27.64
N LYS A 311 22.85 2.96 -28.00
CA LYS A 311 23.04 3.93 -29.08
C LYS A 311 22.60 3.38 -30.44
N LEU A 312 22.89 2.11 -30.72
CA LEU A 312 22.43 1.40 -31.91
C LEU A 312 20.90 1.26 -31.95
N LEU A 313 20.29 0.77 -30.86
CA LEU A 313 18.84 0.62 -30.74
C LEU A 313 18.09 1.96 -30.86
N LYS A 314 18.69 3.05 -30.37
CA LYS A 314 18.11 4.39 -30.49
C LYS A 314 18.12 4.86 -31.95
N ALA A 315 19.21 4.63 -32.68
CA ALA A 315 19.29 4.94 -34.11
C ALA A 315 18.28 4.12 -34.94
N GLU A 316 18.11 2.84 -34.63
CA GLU A 316 17.11 1.98 -35.26
C GLU A 316 15.68 2.45 -35.00
N ASN A 317 15.36 2.79 -33.75
CA ASN A 317 14.07 3.36 -33.38
C ASN A 317 13.77 4.69 -34.08
N ASP A 318 14.77 5.55 -34.26
CA ASP A 318 14.60 6.81 -34.99
C ASP A 318 14.37 6.56 -36.49
N SER A 319 14.97 5.52 -37.08
CA SER A 319 14.68 5.09 -38.44
C SER A 319 13.25 4.57 -38.58
N LEU A 320 12.83 3.68 -37.67
CA LEU A 320 11.47 3.12 -37.66
C LEU A 320 10.40 4.20 -37.46
N LYS A 321 10.66 5.20 -36.63
CA LYS A 321 9.77 6.37 -36.46
C LYS A 321 9.58 7.13 -37.77
N LYS A 322 10.65 7.39 -38.53
CA LYS A 322 10.55 8.05 -39.84
C LYS A 322 9.75 7.22 -40.84
N ASP A 323 9.88 5.90 -40.80
CA ASP A 323 9.11 5.01 -41.68
C ASP A 323 7.62 4.96 -41.29
N ILE A 324 7.31 4.94 -39.99
CA ILE A 324 5.93 5.08 -39.48
C ILE A 324 5.33 6.43 -39.88
N GLU A 325 6.10 7.52 -39.80
CA GLU A 325 5.63 8.84 -40.17
C GLU A 325 5.32 8.96 -41.67
N LYS A 326 6.16 8.36 -42.53
CA LYS A 326 5.91 8.22 -43.97
C LYS A 326 4.68 7.37 -44.29
N LEU A 327 4.41 6.32 -43.50
CA LEU A 327 3.21 5.49 -43.64
C LEU A 327 1.95 6.25 -43.21
N LYS A 328 2.04 7.06 -42.14
CA LYS A 328 0.95 7.94 -41.68
C LYS A 328 0.62 9.04 -42.70
N THR A 329 1.61 9.62 -43.38
CA THR A 329 1.36 10.62 -44.43
C THR A 329 0.63 10.04 -45.65
N LYS A 330 0.84 8.75 -45.95
CA LYS A 330 0.10 8.05 -47.02
C LYS A 330 -1.33 7.68 -46.64
N GLN A 331 -1.62 7.50 -45.34
CA GLN A 331 -2.97 7.22 -44.83
C GLN A 331 -3.77 8.51 -44.51
N GLY A 332 -3.12 9.67 -44.44
CA GLY A 332 -3.69 10.95 -43.99
C GLY A 332 -4.65 11.68 -44.93
N ILE A 333 -5.11 11.10 -46.03
CA ILE A 333 -6.11 11.76 -46.91
C ILE A 333 -7.56 11.44 -46.50
N GLN A 334 -7.83 10.47 -45.61
CA GLN A 334 -9.21 10.02 -45.35
C GLN A 334 -9.79 10.19 -43.94
N GLN A 335 -9.08 10.72 -42.94
CA GLN A 335 -9.68 10.85 -41.60
C GLN A 335 -9.55 12.26 -41.06
N LYS A 336 -10.59 13.05 -41.36
CA LYS A 336 -10.94 14.28 -40.64
C LYS A 336 -11.99 13.91 -39.59
N GLU A 337 -11.72 14.32 -38.35
CA GLU A 337 -12.66 14.49 -37.23
C GLU A 337 -13.45 13.25 -36.76
N SER A 338 -13.01 12.63 -35.66
CA SER A 338 -13.92 11.80 -34.83
C SER A 338 -13.74 12.11 -33.35
N ASN A 339 -14.86 12.44 -32.69
CA ASN A 339 -15.02 12.54 -31.25
C ASN A 339 -14.36 11.37 -30.50
N PRO A 340 -13.88 11.57 -29.25
CA PRO A 340 -13.16 10.55 -28.47
C PRO A 340 -14.02 9.33 -28.06
N ILE A 341 -15.32 9.31 -28.40
CA ILE A 341 -16.28 8.24 -28.08
C ILE A 341 -17.21 8.07 -29.29
N GLN A 342 -17.37 6.84 -29.78
CA GLN A 342 -18.34 6.50 -30.81
C GLN A 342 -19.53 5.78 -30.16
N ASP A 343 -20.71 6.41 -30.19
CA ASP A 343 -21.97 5.77 -29.79
C ASP A 343 -22.41 4.76 -30.85
N TYR A 344 -22.86 3.59 -30.41
CA TYR A 344 -23.34 2.50 -31.27
C TYR A 344 -24.84 2.27 -31.07
N PRO A 345 -25.56 1.89 -32.14
CA PRO A 345 -26.99 1.60 -32.05
C PRO A 345 -27.25 0.41 -31.13
N ILE A 346 -28.18 0.58 -30.19
CA ILE A 346 -28.60 -0.49 -29.28
C ILE A 346 -29.68 -1.32 -29.99
N GLN A 347 -29.35 -2.55 -30.35
CA GLN A 347 -30.26 -3.51 -30.95
C GLN A 347 -30.19 -4.83 -30.17
N ILE A 348 -31.33 -5.52 -30.05
CA ILE A 348 -31.51 -6.68 -29.17
C ILE A 348 -31.94 -7.88 -30.00
N ILE A 349 -31.30 -9.02 -29.75
CA ILE A 349 -31.75 -10.33 -30.23
C ILE A 349 -32.77 -10.84 -29.21
N ASN A 350 -34.03 -10.87 -29.62
CA ASN A 350 -35.10 -11.41 -28.82
C ASN A 350 -35.55 -12.77 -29.34
N ASN A 351 -35.15 -13.83 -28.63
CA ASN A 351 -35.57 -15.19 -28.94
C ASN A 351 -36.89 -15.57 -28.23
N ASP A 352 -37.51 -14.65 -27.48
CA ASP A 352 -38.82 -14.80 -26.86
C ASP A 352 -39.73 -13.57 -27.09
N PRO A 353 -40.20 -13.33 -28.33
CA PRO A 353 -41.02 -12.17 -28.71
C PRO A 353 -42.28 -11.90 -27.87
N PRO A 354 -43.06 -12.90 -27.39
CA PRO A 354 -44.29 -12.62 -26.66
C PRO A 354 -44.06 -12.08 -25.24
N GLU A 355 -42.87 -12.27 -24.66
CA GLU A 355 -42.59 -11.98 -23.24
C GLU A 355 -42.03 -10.59 -22.97
N ILE A 356 -41.48 -9.94 -24.02
CA ILE A 356 -40.68 -8.71 -23.90
C ILE A 356 -41.26 -7.59 -24.77
N ILE A 357 -41.36 -6.40 -24.19
CA ILE A 357 -41.65 -5.16 -24.91
C ILE A 357 -40.38 -4.35 -25.02
N PHE A 358 -40.06 -3.92 -26.23
CA PHE A 358 -39.04 -2.91 -26.47
C PHE A 358 -39.68 -1.55 -26.68
N SER A 359 -39.13 -0.53 -26.04
CA SER A 359 -39.50 0.87 -26.28
C SER A 359 -38.24 1.71 -26.34
N ASP A 360 -38.18 2.65 -27.29
CA ASP A 360 -37.09 3.62 -27.35
C ASP A 360 -37.38 4.76 -26.36
N VAL A 361 -36.35 5.16 -25.61
CA VAL A 361 -36.43 6.24 -24.61
C VAL A 361 -35.49 7.35 -25.07
N ASP A 362 -36.02 8.57 -25.18
CA ASP A 362 -35.29 9.77 -25.59
C ASP A 362 -34.53 9.65 -26.92
N GLY A 363 -34.96 8.75 -27.81
CA GLY A 363 -34.40 8.55 -29.15
C GLY A 363 -33.02 7.86 -29.21
N ALA A 364 -32.40 7.56 -28.07
CA ALA A 364 -31.05 6.96 -27.99
C ALA A 364 -30.96 5.72 -27.09
N MET A 365 -31.78 5.65 -26.04
CA MET A 365 -31.78 4.55 -25.08
C MET A 365 -32.81 3.50 -25.47
N LYS A 366 -32.57 2.24 -25.09
CA LYS A 366 -33.52 1.14 -25.32
C LYS A 366 -33.98 0.54 -24.01
N LYS A 367 -35.29 0.54 -23.79
CA LYS A 367 -35.92 -0.08 -22.62
C LYS A 367 -36.51 -1.43 -22.98
N ILE A 368 -36.25 -2.40 -22.11
CA ILE A 368 -36.68 -3.79 -22.17
C ILE A 368 -37.64 -3.99 -21.00
N SER A 369 -38.92 -4.22 -21.27
CA SER A 369 -39.94 -4.41 -20.22
C SER A 369 -40.53 -5.80 -20.30
N LYS A 370 -40.66 -6.46 -19.15
CA LYS A 370 -41.11 -7.85 -19.05
C LYS A 370 -42.60 -7.95 -18.75
N LYS A 371 -43.30 -8.88 -19.41
CA LYS A 371 -44.76 -9.08 -19.25
C LYS A 371 -45.16 -10.20 -18.29
N ASN A 372 -44.39 -11.28 -18.18
CA ASN A 372 -44.81 -12.51 -17.50
C ASN A 372 -43.77 -13.01 -16.47
N ASN A 373 -43.97 -14.21 -15.92
CA ASN A 373 -43.14 -14.79 -14.86
C ASN A 373 -42.00 -15.69 -15.34
N ASN A 374 -41.78 -15.87 -16.64
CA ASN A 374 -40.75 -16.79 -17.14
C ASN A 374 -39.39 -16.11 -17.21
N ASN A 375 -38.29 -16.77 -16.86
CA ASN A 375 -36.92 -16.22 -16.96
C ASN A 375 -36.64 -15.57 -18.33
N THR A 376 -36.03 -14.40 -18.36
CA THR A 376 -35.79 -13.70 -19.64
C THR A 376 -34.34 -13.28 -19.73
N SER A 377 -33.61 -13.91 -20.64
CA SER A 377 -32.24 -13.54 -21.01
C SER A 377 -32.22 -13.07 -22.46
N VAL A 378 -31.67 -11.89 -22.70
CA VAL A 378 -31.49 -11.33 -24.04
C VAL A 378 -30.06 -10.88 -24.25
N SER A 379 -29.64 -10.85 -25.51
CA SER A 379 -28.31 -10.37 -25.91
C SER A 379 -28.43 -9.21 -26.89
N LEU A 380 -27.47 -8.29 -26.86
CA LEU A 380 -27.34 -7.28 -27.91
C LEU A 380 -26.90 -7.95 -29.22
N THR A 381 -27.27 -7.39 -30.38
CA THR A 381 -26.77 -7.86 -31.69
C THR A 381 -25.31 -7.49 -31.92
N GLN A 382 -24.80 -6.44 -31.28
CA GLN A 382 -23.43 -5.98 -31.48
C GLN A 382 -22.43 -7.04 -31.00
N ILE A 383 -21.68 -7.59 -31.95
CA ILE A 383 -20.55 -8.48 -31.71
C ILE A 383 -19.38 -7.64 -31.18
N LEU A 384 -18.82 -8.04 -30.04
CA LEU A 384 -17.73 -7.34 -29.38
C LEU A 384 -16.40 -7.88 -29.89
N GLU A 385 -15.79 -7.14 -30.81
CA GLU A 385 -14.48 -7.45 -31.39
C GLU A 385 -13.66 -6.18 -31.65
N ASN A 386 -12.33 -6.33 -31.72
CA ASN A 386 -11.39 -5.30 -32.17
C ASN A 386 -11.57 -3.94 -31.46
N GLY A 387 -11.36 -3.90 -30.15
CA GLY A 387 -11.33 -2.69 -29.35
C GLY A 387 -12.02 -2.85 -27.99
N ILE A 388 -12.32 -1.72 -27.38
CA ILE A 388 -12.92 -1.64 -26.05
C ILE A 388 -14.38 -1.24 -26.20
N TRP A 389 -15.27 -1.99 -25.57
CA TRP A 389 -16.72 -1.83 -25.67
C TRP A 389 -17.32 -1.64 -24.29
N GLN A 390 -18.24 -0.69 -24.13
CA GLN A 390 -18.91 -0.43 -22.86
C GLN A 390 -20.42 -0.39 -23.06
N MET A 391 -21.14 -1.16 -22.24
CA MET A 391 -22.58 -1.06 -22.09
C MET A 391 -22.89 -0.45 -20.72
N GLU A 392 -23.80 0.53 -20.67
CA GLU A 392 -24.37 1.06 -19.42
C GLU A 392 -25.87 0.75 -19.38
N ALA A 393 -26.33 0.19 -18.26
CA ALA A 393 -27.72 -0.21 -18.06
C ALA A 393 -28.22 0.18 -16.65
N GLU A 394 -29.54 0.26 -16.51
CA GLU A 394 -30.25 0.59 -15.27
C GLU A 394 -31.50 -0.29 -15.18
N PHE A 395 -31.74 -0.88 -14.01
CA PHE A 395 -32.89 -1.76 -13.78
C PHE A 395 -33.97 -1.08 -12.94
N SER A 396 -35.24 -1.48 -13.12
CA SER A 396 -36.37 -0.97 -12.34
C SER A 396 -37.41 -2.06 -12.10
N ASN A 397 -38.00 -2.07 -10.91
CA ASN A 397 -39.00 -3.06 -10.46
C ASN A 397 -38.50 -4.51 -10.54
N SER A 398 -37.22 -4.73 -10.30
CA SER A 398 -36.59 -6.04 -10.48
C SER A 398 -36.64 -6.89 -9.22
N ASP A 399 -37.15 -6.36 -8.11
CA ASP A 399 -37.16 -7.00 -6.78
C ASP A 399 -35.79 -7.61 -6.43
N ASN A 400 -34.72 -6.89 -6.81
CA ASN A 400 -33.33 -7.29 -6.70
C ASN A 400 -32.95 -8.62 -7.40
N VAL A 401 -33.66 -9.01 -8.47
CA VAL A 401 -33.34 -10.19 -9.29
C VAL A 401 -33.20 -9.82 -10.77
N ALA A 402 -32.01 -9.35 -11.12
CA ALA A 402 -31.58 -9.10 -12.49
C ALA A 402 -30.06 -9.27 -12.63
N ALA A 403 -29.55 -9.37 -13.86
CA ALA A 403 -28.11 -9.47 -14.13
C ALA A 403 -27.71 -8.83 -15.46
N ILE A 404 -26.45 -8.41 -15.57
CA ILE A 404 -25.78 -8.13 -16.86
C ILE A 404 -24.61 -9.08 -17.06
N GLY A 405 -24.08 -9.16 -18.28
CA GLY A 405 -22.87 -9.95 -18.51
C GLY A 405 -22.51 -10.10 -19.98
N ILE A 406 -21.92 -11.24 -20.33
CA ILE A 406 -21.57 -11.59 -21.70
C ILE A 406 -21.97 -13.02 -22.06
N VAL A 407 -22.18 -13.24 -23.36
CA VAL A 407 -22.43 -14.55 -23.97
C VAL A 407 -21.49 -14.78 -25.14
N ARG A 408 -21.09 -16.03 -25.39
CA ARG A 408 -20.41 -16.44 -26.63
C ARG A 408 -21.24 -16.02 -27.84
N ASP A 409 -20.62 -15.43 -28.84
CA ASP A 409 -21.33 -15.00 -30.05
C ASP A 409 -22.03 -16.18 -30.76
N THR A 410 -21.39 -17.35 -30.74
CA THR A 410 -21.92 -18.60 -31.32
C THR A 410 -23.12 -19.18 -30.59
N TYR A 411 -23.48 -18.67 -29.41
CA TYR A 411 -24.56 -19.20 -28.59
C TYR A 411 -25.85 -18.41 -28.78
N ASN A 412 -26.89 -19.10 -29.22
CA ASN A 412 -28.25 -18.55 -29.28
C ASN A 412 -28.95 -18.85 -27.96
N ILE A 413 -29.24 -17.80 -27.19
CA ILE A 413 -29.92 -17.90 -25.90
C ILE A 413 -31.36 -18.38 -26.13
N PRO A 414 -31.76 -19.57 -25.64
CA PRO A 414 -33.13 -20.05 -25.81
C PRO A 414 -34.14 -19.23 -25.00
N ALA A 415 -35.41 -19.29 -25.38
CA ALA A 415 -36.51 -18.80 -24.55
C ALA A 415 -36.43 -19.42 -23.14
N LYS A 416 -36.78 -18.64 -22.11
CA LYS A 416 -36.79 -19.08 -20.69
C LYS A 416 -35.42 -19.43 -20.10
N ALA A 417 -34.32 -19.17 -20.81
CA ALA A 417 -32.98 -19.46 -20.33
C ALA A 417 -32.60 -18.57 -19.13
N HIS A 418 -32.21 -19.21 -18.04
CA HIS A 418 -31.56 -18.54 -16.92
C HIS A 418 -30.04 -18.62 -17.13
N PRO A 419 -29.29 -17.50 -16.97
CA PRO A 419 -27.87 -17.46 -17.33
C PRO A 419 -27.01 -18.39 -16.47
N CYS A 420 -27.45 -18.71 -15.26
CA CYS A 420 -26.73 -19.61 -14.36
C CYS A 420 -27.11 -21.09 -14.48
N ASP A 421 -28.08 -21.44 -15.33
CA ASP A 421 -28.59 -22.80 -15.40
C ASP A 421 -27.86 -23.58 -16.48
N THR A 422 -27.63 -24.87 -16.26
CA THR A 422 -27.08 -25.76 -17.29
C THR A 422 -28.13 -25.95 -18.39
N PRO A 423 -27.78 -25.86 -19.68
CA PRO A 423 -26.43 -25.74 -20.25
C PRO A 423 -25.94 -24.30 -20.46
N HIS A 424 -26.75 -23.30 -20.16
CA HIS A 424 -26.55 -21.90 -20.47
C HIS A 424 -25.32 -21.28 -19.77
N CYS A 425 -25.05 -21.68 -18.53
CA CYS A 425 -23.90 -21.22 -17.73
C CYS A 425 -22.52 -21.58 -18.29
N GLN A 426 -22.46 -22.49 -19.27
CA GLN A 426 -21.24 -22.84 -20.00
C GLN A 426 -20.90 -21.82 -21.10
N HIS A 427 -21.87 -20.98 -21.47
CA HIS A 427 -21.76 -20.03 -22.57
C HIS A 427 -21.93 -18.57 -22.14
N MET A 428 -22.30 -18.33 -20.88
CA MET A 428 -22.61 -17.00 -20.34
C MET A 428 -21.93 -16.75 -19.01
N VAL A 429 -21.41 -15.53 -18.85
CA VAL A 429 -21.09 -14.95 -17.55
C VAL A 429 -22.21 -13.99 -17.17
N SER A 430 -22.61 -13.99 -15.91
CA SER A 430 -23.55 -13.01 -15.35
C SER A 430 -23.04 -12.42 -14.04
N TYR A 431 -23.23 -11.11 -13.88
CA TYR A 431 -23.04 -10.37 -12.64
C TYR A 431 -24.42 -9.83 -12.20
N GLY A 432 -24.91 -10.29 -11.05
CA GLY A 432 -26.30 -10.11 -10.62
C GLY A 432 -26.51 -9.26 -9.37
N MET A 433 -27.78 -8.93 -9.12
CA MET A 433 -28.28 -8.25 -7.91
C MET A 433 -28.31 -9.19 -6.68
N SER A 434 -28.83 -8.74 -5.53
CA SER A 434 -28.81 -9.54 -4.27
C SER A 434 -29.70 -10.80 -4.30
N GLY A 435 -30.87 -10.75 -4.91
CA GLY A 435 -31.73 -11.94 -5.04
C GLY A 435 -31.29 -12.91 -6.15
N PHE A 436 -30.14 -12.69 -6.78
CA PHE A 436 -29.66 -13.51 -7.87
C PHE A 436 -29.04 -14.82 -7.33
N ARG A 437 -29.45 -15.95 -7.94
CA ARG A 437 -29.39 -17.35 -7.47
C ARG A 437 -28.15 -17.83 -6.69
N PHE A 438 -26.98 -17.19 -6.80
CA PHE A 438 -25.70 -17.67 -6.29
C PHE A 438 -24.91 -16.66 -5.44
N GLY A 439 -25.63 -15.77 -4.76
CA GLY A 439 -25.05 -14.84 -3.79
C GLY A 439 -24.99 -13.40 -4.31
N ASP A 440 -25.10 -12.48 -3.36
CA ASP A 440 -25.21 -11.05 -3.59
C ASP A 440 -24.01 -10.51 -4.37
N GLY A 441 -24.23 -10.08 -5.62
CA GLY A 441 -23.18 -9.47 -6.44
C GLY A 441 -22.19 -10.49 -7.03
N ALA A 442 -22.41 -11.79 -6.93
CA ALA A 442 -21.44 -12.76 -7.48
C ALA A 442 -21.33 -12.69 -9.01
N VAL A 443 -20.11 -12.84 -9.54
CA VAL A 443 -19.87 -13.10 -10.97
C VAL A 443 -19.94 -14.61 -11.20
N TYR A 444 -20.94 -15.05 -11.94
CA TYR A 444 -21.23 -16.46 -12.15
C TYR A 444 -20.76 -16.96 -13.51
N TYR A 445 -20.06 -18.09 -13.53
CA TYR A 445 -19.65 -18.79 -14.75
C TYR A 445 -19.36 -20.27 -14.47
N LYS A 446 -19.75 -21.17 -15.39
CA LYS A 446 -19.50 -22.63 -15.28
C LYS A 446 -19.87 -23.21 -13.91
N GLU A 447 -21.09 -22.93 -13.50
CA GLU A 447 -21.67 -23.41 -12.24
C GLU A 447 -21.05 -22.83 -10.96
N ASN A 448 -20.13 -21.86 -11.08
CA ASN A 448 -19.42 -21.26 -9.95
C ASN A 448 -19.71 -19.76 -9.82
N GLY A 449 -20.12 -19.33 -8.63
CA GLY A 449 -20.30 -17.92 -8.27
C GLY A 449 -19.07 -17.38 -7.56
N THR A 450 -18.43 -16.36 -8.12
CA THR A 450 -17.27 -15.71 -7.51
C THR A 450 -17.71 -14.41 -6.81
N GLU A 451 -17.62 -14.41 -5.49
CA GLU A 451 -17.97 -13.28 -4.63
C GLU A 451 -16.89 -12.19 -4.65
N GLY A 452 -17.28 -10.95 -4.32
CA GLY A 452 -16.37 -9.82 -4.15
C GLY A 452 -16.89 -8.51 -4.75
N ASN A 453 -17.81 -8.57 -5.71
CA ASN A 453 -18.54 -7.39 -6.17
C ASN A 453 -19.72 -7.10 -5.26
N ILE A 454 -20.18 -5.85 -5.25
CA ILE A 454 -21.38 -5.47 -4.49
C ILE A 454 -22.65 -5.93 -5.22
N ALA A 455 -23.71 -6.29 -4.50
CA ALA A 455 -25.04 -6.38 -5.11
C ALA A 455 -25.56 -4.97 -5.43
N TYR A 456 -25.84 -4.70 -6.71
CA TYR A 456 -26.52 -3.47 -7.11
C TYR A 456 -28.04 -3.58 -6.97
N LYS A 457 -28.70 -2.44 -6.86
CA LYS A 457 -30.14 -2.26 -6.68
C LYS A 457 -30.77 -1.57 -7.89
N ASP A 458 -32.09 -1.57 -7.93
CA ASP A 458 -32.83 -0.83 -8.95
C ASP A 458 -32.40 0.66 -8.96
N ASN A 459 -32.41 1.24 -10.15
CA ASN A 459 -32.05 2.63 -10.46
C ASN A 459 -30.56 3.00 -10.31
N GLN A 460 -29.70 2.05 -9.97
CA GLN A 460 -28.24 2.25 -10.07
C GLN A 460 -27.76 2.05 -11.51
N LYS A 461 -26.68 2.75 -11.89
CA LYS A 461 -26.05 2.60 -13.21
C LYS A 461 -25.02 1.50 -13.17
N ILE A 462 -25.21 0.46 -13.95
CA ILE A 462 -24.28 -0.67 -14.04
C ILE A 462 -23.62 -0.67 -15.40
N LYS A 463 -22.30 -0.83 -15.43
CA LYS A 463 -21.52 -0.96 -16.66
C LYS A 463 -20.85 -2.30 -16.76
N ALA A 464 -20.76 -2.80 -17.98
CA ALA A 464 -19.82 -3.85 -18.38
C ALA A 464 -18.89 -3.27 -19.45
N GLU A 465 -17.59 -3.31 -19.21
CA GLU A 465 -16.54 -2.90 -20.15
C GLU A 465 -15.76 -4.13 -20.60
N TYR A 466 -15.83 -4.44 -21.89
CA TYR A 466 -15.07 -5.48 -22.56
C TYR A 466 -13.84 -4.89 -23.23
N ASP A 467 -12.67 -5.47 -22.99
CA ASP A 467 -11.41 -5.14 -23.67
C ASP A 467 -10.96 -6.37 -24.46
N SER A 468 -11.00 -6.30 -25.79
CA SER A 468 -10.64 -7.43 -26.65
C SER A 468 -9.14 -7.71 -26.71
N GLU A 469 -8.29 -6.72 -26.43
CA GLU A 469 -6.83 -6.91 -26.43
C GLU A 469 -6.38 -7.65 -25.18
N LYS A 470 -6.99 -7.31 -24.03
CA LYS A 470 -6.74 -7.99 -22.75
C LYS A 470 -7.57 -9.27 -22.58
N GLY A 471 -8.64 -9.43 -23.34
CA GLY A 471 -9.58 -10.53 -23.21
C GLY A 471 -10.31 -10.49 -21.87
N THR A 472 -10.77 -9.31 -21.45
CA THR A 472 -11.38 -9.08 -20.12
C THR A 472 -12.75 -8.42 -20.19
N VAL A 473 -13.63 -8.76 -19.24
CA VAL A 473 -14.84 -7.97 -18.93
C VAL A 473 -14.79 -7.51 -17.48
N ILE A 474 -14.91 -6.21 -17.28
CA ILE A 474 -14.90 -5.56 -15.97
C ILE A 474 -16.24 -4.86 -15.74
N PHE A 475 -16.75 -4.93 -14.51
CA PHE A 475 -18.02 -4.33 -14.13
C PHE A 475 -17.84 -3.06 -13.30
N SER A 476 -18.80 -2.15 -13.34
CA SER A 476 -18.86 -1.01 -12.41
C SER A 476 -20.30 -0.71 -12.00
N VAL A 477 -20.48 -0.21 -10.78
CA VAL A 477 -21.78 0.23 -10.23
C VAL A 477 -21.65 1.69 -9.80
N ASP A 478 -22.51 2.57 -10.31
CA ASP A 478 -22.49 4.02 -10.10
C ASP A 478 -21.11 4.66 -10.31
N GLY A 479 -20.37 4.16 -11.31
CA GLY A 479 -19.03 4.63 -11.65
C GLY A 479 -17.90 4.03 -10.81
N VAL A 480 -18.21 3.15 -9.84
CA VAL A 480 -17.21 2.42 -9.04
C VAL A 480 -16.93 1.07 -9.68
N GLN A 481 -15.70 0.88 -10.16
CA GLN A 481 -15.23 -0.39 -10.69
C GLN A 481 -15.27 -1.49 -9.62
N GLN A 482 -15.75 -2.67 -10.01
CA GLN A 482 -15.88 -3.84 -9.15
C GLN A 482 -14.66 -4.77 -9.26
N PRO A 483 -14.25 -5.43 -8.16
CA PRO A 483 -12.99 -6.19 -8.10
C PRO A 483 -13.02 -7.54 -8.82
N VAL A 484 -14.17 -8.19 -8.92
CA VAL A 484 -14.35 -9.44 -9.64
C VAL A 484 -14.64 -9.16 -11.11
N TYR A 485 -13.76 -9.65 -11.97
CA TYR A 485 -13.81 -9.45 -13.42
C TYR A 485 -13.57 -10.77 -14.15
N VAL A 486 -13.93 -10.83 -15.43
CA VAL A 486 -13.68 -12.01 -16.28
C VAL A 486 -12.39 -11.78 -17.06
N ARG A 487 -11.56 -12.83 -17.20
CA ARG A 487 -10.36 -12.81 -18.06
C ARG A 487 -10.26 -14.05 -18.93
N GLY A 488 -9.39 -13.98 -19.93
CA GLY A 488 -9.10 -15.10 -20.83
C GLY A 488 -10.12 -15.26 -21.95
N ILE A 489 -10.88 -14.21 -22.25
CA ILE A 489 -11.85 -14.19 -23.35
C ILE A 489 -11.06 -14.06 -24.66
N ASN A 490 -10.99 -15.15 -25.42
CA ASN A 490 -10.25 -15.24 -26.68
C ASN A 490 -11.16 -15.52 -27.90
N GLU A 491 -12.47 -15.33 -27.71
CA GLU A 491 -13.49 -15.54 -28.73
C GLU A 491 -14.44 -14.34 -28.79
N LYS A 492 -15.25 -14.26 -29.84
CA LYS A 492 -16.24 -13.19 -29.99
C LYS A 492 -17.37 -13.38 -28.97
N VAL A 493 -17.77 -12.28 -28.32
CA VAL A 493 -18.84 -12.26 -27.31
C VAL A 493 -19.84 -11.14 -27.58
N ARG A 494 -21.00 -11.20 -26.93
CA ARG A 494 -22.07 -10.18 -26.96
C ARG A 494 -22.48 -9.85 -25.53
N PHE A 495 -22.90 -8.61 -25.27
CA PHE A 495 -23.45 -8.26 -23.95
C PHE A 495 -24.83 -8.92 -23.74
N ILE A 496 -25.12 -9.33 -22.50
CA ILE A 496 -26.41 -9.89 -22.10
C ILE A 496 -27.06 -9.12 -20.97
N ILE A 497 -28.38 -9.26 -20.88
CA ILE A 497 -29.24 -8.76 -19.81
C ILE A 497 -30.19 -9.89 -19.41
N TYR A 498 -30.36 -10.05 -18.10
CA TYR A 498 -31.30 -10.98 -17.49
C TYR A 498 -32.30 -10.25 -16.60
N ILE A 499 -33.59 -10.61 -16.71
CA ILE A 499 -34.69 -10.04 -15.92
C ILE A 499 -35.61 -11.19 -15.44
N CYS A 500 -35.96 -11.22 -14.16
CA CYS A 500 -36.73 -12.30 -13.53
C CYS A 500 -38.22 -12.02 -13.33
N TYR A 501 -38.61 -10.86 -12.80
CA TYR A 501 -40.00 -10.62 -12.38
C TYR A 501 -40.87 -9.93 -13.44
N PRO A 502 -42.20 -10.15 -13.44
CA PRO A 502 -43.12 -9.39 -14.28
C PRO A 502 -43.05 -7.91 -13.93
N GLN A 503 -43.27 -7.02 -14.91
CA GLN A 503 -43.18 -5.55 -14.76
C GLN A 503 -41.77 -5.00 -14.47
N ALA A 504 -40.79 -5.88 -14.24
CA ALA A 504 -39.39 -5.49 -14.21
C ALA A 504 -38.95 -4.99 -15.59
N SER A 505 -38.03 -4.04 -15.59
CA SER A 505 -37.48 -3.49 -16.81
C SER A 505 -36.00 -3.17 -16.70
N CYS A 506 -35.32 -3.17 -17.84
CA CYS A 506 -33.94 -2.72 -17.98
C CYS A 506 -33.89 -1.62 -19.04
N THR A 507 -33.30 -0.48 -18.73
CA THR A 507 -32.99 0.58 -19.69
C THR A 507 -31.51 0.53 -19.99
N ILE A 508 -31.17 0.20 -21.24
CA ILE A 508 -29.80 0.32 -21.75
C ILE A 508 -29.60 1.78 -22.12
N ARG A 509 -28.74 2.45 -21.34
CA ARG A 509 -28.48 3.88 -21.44
C ARG A 509 -27.51 4.21 -22.58
N SER A 510 -26.50 3.37 -22.77
CA SER A 510 -25.56 3.53 -23.88
C SER A 510 -24.85 2.24 -24.24
N LEU A 511 -24.44 2.15 -25.51
CA LEU A 511 -23.47 1.20 -26.02
C LEU A 511 -22.40 1.99 -26.76
N LYS A 512 -21.15 1.88 -26.31
CA LYS A 512 -20.05 2.71 -26.79
C LYS A 512 -18.85 1.86 -27.19
N LYS A 513 -18.15 2.30 -28.23
CA LYS A 513 -16.79 1.87 -28.51
C LYS A 513 -15.82 2.95 -28.01
N LEU A 514 -14.89 2.53 -27.16
CA LEU A 514 -13.95 3.41 -26.48
C LEU A 514 -12.57 3.34 -27.15
N ILE A 515 -11.86 4.47 -27.17
CA ILE A 515 -10.48 4.57 -27.68
C ILE A 515 -9.43 4.12 -26.65
N ALA A 516 -9.80 4.09 -25.38
CA ALA A 516 -8.96 3.73 -24.25
C ALA A 516 -9.82 3.12 -23.13
N PRO A 517 -9.27 2.22 -22.30
CA PRO A 517 -10.00 1.62 -21.19
C PRO A 517 -10.32 2.70 -20.16
N THR A 518 -11.52 2.63 -19.56
CA THR A 518 -11.87 3.48 -18.41
C THR A 518 -11.59 2.81 -17.08
N THR A 519 -11.25 1.53 -17.15
CA THR A 519 -10.91 0.67 -16.02
C THR A 519 -9.44 0.80 -15.64
N LYS A 520 -9.15 0.57 -14.36
CA LYS A 520 -7.82 0.62 -13.74
C LYS A 520 -7.66 -0.54 -12.77
N HIS A 521 -6.45 -0.79 -12.29
CA HIS A 521 -6.27 -1.77 -11.24
C HIS A 521 -6.99 -1.33 -9.95
N VAL A 522 -7.78 -2.23 -9.38
CA VAL A 522 -8.43 -2.07 -8.07
C VAL A 522 -7.92 -3.10 -7.06
N ALA A 523 -8.02 -2.79 -5.77
CA ALA A 523 -7.60 -3.73 -4.73
C ALA A 523 -8.52 -4.96 -4.70
N ASN A 524 -7.97 -6.11 -4.29
CA ASN A 524 -8.68 -7.38 -4.18
C ASN A 524 -9.25 -7.88 -5.52
N GLU A 525 -8.58 -7.60 -6.63
CA GLU A 525 -8.96 -8.12 -7.94
C GLU A 525 -9.02 -9.65 -7.94
N ILE A 526 -10.18 -10.20 -8.30
CA ILE A 526 -10.39 -11.64 -8.47
C ILE A 526 -10.80 -11.89 -9.90
N ALA A 527 -10.05 -12.75 -10.59
CA ALA A 527 -10.31 -13.05 -11.98
C ALA A 527 -11.11 -14.35 -12.13
N VAL A 528 -12.29 -14.27 -12.74
CA VAL A 528 -13.06 -15.41 -13.23
C VAL A 528 -12.50 -15.82 -14.59
N GLN A 529 -12.07 -17.07 -14.71
CA GLN A 529 -11.50 -17.59 -15.94
C GLN A 529 -12.62 -18.01 -16.90
N TRP A 530 -12.66 -17.39 -18.09
CA TRP A 530 -13.53 -17.76 -19.21
C TRP A 530 -13.22 -19.16 -19.74
#